data_AF-A0A0J9S3I0-F1
#
_entry.id   AF-A0A0J9S3I0-F1
#
_cell.length_a   1.000
_cell.length_b   1.000
_cell.length_c   1.000
_cell.angle_alpha   90.00
_cell.angle_beta   90.00
_cell.angle_gamma   90.00
#
_symmetry.space_group_name_H-M   'P 1'
#
loop_
_entity.id
_entity.type
_entity.pdbx_description
1 polymer ?
#
loop_
_entity_poly.entity_id
_entity_poly.type
_entity_poly.pdbx_seq_one_letter_code
_entity_poly.pdbx_strand_id
1 'polypeptide(L)'
;MKLLLYSSVISITEEPNIIDKFYSALQTISENSRSDIKFCDIEKFKSNREQFKNLKYLYEFLFTYYDINGKISPHLNTNDQLYCNYIKENFRLYNDIKEKCPTVGICPYSKELGEIKKIFITQKHLSQIYRKCNYVQTPCKEDSDETNDIPCLKNKGSNSPSPIKDPEQDKVAKNIFDGLTYTIPTLATLTMLYKVNILFFY
;
A
#
# COMPACT_ATOMS: atom_id res chain seq x y z
N MET A 1 -4.73 -11.86 7.10
CA MET A 1 -6.15 -11.98 7.55
C MET A 1 -6.59 -10.84 8.47
N LYS A 2 -5.87 -10.52 9.57
CA LYS A 2 -6.22 -9.43 10.52
C LYS A 2 -6.56 -8.09 9.84
N LEU A 3 -5.72 -7.63 8.91
CA LEU A 3 -5.94 -6.36 8.18
C LEU A 3 -7.15 -6.41 7.24
N LEU A 4 -7.38 -7.55 6.58
CA LEU A 4 -8.52 -7.75 5.67
C LEU A 4 -9.84 -7.74 6.44
N LEU A 5 -9.89 -8.46 7.55
CA LEU A 5 -11.03 -8.49 8.45
C LEU A 5 -11.33 -7.08 8.97
N TYR A 6 -10.32 -6.38 9.49
CA TYR A 6 -10.51 -5.01 9.98
C TYR A 6 -10.95 -4.06 8.87
N SER A 7 -10.34 -4.13 7.67
CA SER A 7 -10.76 -3.33 6.51
C SER A 7 -12.22 -3.56 6.15
N SER A 8 -12.71 -4.79 6.26
CA SER A 8 -14.09 -5.17 5.94
C SER A 8 -15.07 -4.71 7.02
N VAL A 9 -14.65 -4.71 8.29
CA VAL A 9 -15.47 -4.22 9.40
C VAL A 9 -15.64 -2.70 9.32
N ILE A 10 -14.55 -1.96 9.12
CA ILE A 10 -14.60 -0.50 9.09
C ILE A 10 -15.28 0.07 7.84
N SER A 11 -15.43 -0.73 6.77
CA SER A 11 -16.23 -0.32 5.60
C SER A 11 -17.74 -0.43 5.83
N ILE A 12 -18.16 -1.18 6.86
CA ILE A 12 -19.56 -1.33 7.25
C ILE A 12 -19.92 -0.30 8.32
N THR A 13 -19.03 -0.08 9.30
CA THR A 13 -19.30 0.80 10.43
C THR A 13 -18.03 1.43 10.99
N GLU A 14 -18.12 2.69 11.41
CA GLU A 14 -17.06 3.39 12.15
C GLU A 14 -17.37 3.49 13.66
N GLU A 15 -18.53 3.00 14.10
CA GLU A 15 -18.98 3.05 15.49
C GLU A 15 -18.15 2.10 16.37
N PRO A 16 -17.32 2.62 17.32
CA PRO A 16 -16.37 1.80 18.06
C PRO A 16 -17.03 0.66 18.85
N ASN A 17 -18.21 0.92 19.42
CA ASN A 17 -18.97 -0.07 20.18
C ASN A 17 -19.46 -1.25 19.31
N ILE A 18 -19.79 -1.01 18.03
CA ILE A 18 -20.19 -2.05 17.09
C ILE A 18 -18.97 -2.87 16.68
N ILE A 19 -17.86 -2.20 16.38
CA ILE A 19 -16.58 -2.87 16.07
C ILE A 19 -16.15 -3.76 17.24
N ASP A 20 -16.22 -3.26 18.48
CA ASP A 20 -15.90 -4.04 19.68
C ASP A 20 -16.79 -5.27 19.83
N LYS A 21 -18.11 -5.10 19.71
CA LYS A 21 -19.05 -6.23 19.77
C LYS A 21 -18.77 -7.27 18.70
N PHE A 22 -18.44 -6.85 17.47
CA PHE A 22 -18.09 -7.77 16.39
C PHE A 22 -16.87 -8.62 16.74
N TYR A 23 -15.77 -8.00 17.16
CA TYR A 23 -14.55 -8.73 17.50
C TYR A 23 -14.72 -9.61 18.74
N SER A 24 -15.47 -9.17 19.76
CA SER A 24 -15.80 -9.99 20.93
C SER A 24 -16.63 -11.21 20.58
N ALA A 25 -17.63 -11.06 19.70
CA ALA A 25 -18.43 -12.18 19.21
C ALA A 25 -17.58 -13.17 18.42
N LEU A 26 -16.71 -12.67 17.53
CA LEU A 26 -15.84 -13.51 16.71
C LEU A 26 -14.83 -14.29 17.57
N GLN A 27 -14.26 -13.66 18.59
CA GLN A 27 -13.39 -14.32 19.56
C GLN A 27 -14.14 -15.44 20.31
N THR A 28 -15.34 -15.15 20.81
CA THR A 28 -16.19 -16.14 21.50
C THR A 28 -16.48 -17.36 20.60
N ILE A 29 -16.75 -17.14 19.32
CA ILE A 29 -16.99 -18.22 18.35
C ILE A 29 -15.71 -19.02 18.10
N SER A 30 -14.54 -18.38 18.06
CA SER A 30 -13.25 -19.05 17.83
C SER A 30 -12.81 -19.96 18.97
N GLU A 31 -13.19 -19.62 20.21
CA GLU A 31 -12.87 -20.41 21.41
C GLU A 31 -13.77 -21.66 21.53
N ASN A 32 -14.84 -21.74 20.75
CA ASN A 32 -15.73 -22.90 20.74
C ASN A 32 -15.00 -24.14 20.17
N SER A 33 -15.01 -25.24 20.93
CA SER A 33 -14.27 -26.46 20.57
C SER A 33 -14.74 -27.13 19.27
N ARG A 34 -15.97 -26.84 18.83
CA ARG A 34 -16.60 -27.30 17.57
C ARG A 34 -16.40 -26.33 16.39
N SER A 35 -15.80 -25.18 16.65
CA SER A 35 -15.52 -24.19 15.61
C SER A 35 -14.24 -24.57 14.88
N ASP A 36 -14.29 -24.61 13.55
CA ASP A 36 -13.11 -24.77 12.70
C ASP A 36 -12.22 -23.50 12.71
N ILE A 37 -12.68 -22.42 13.36
CA ILE A 37 -12.03 -21.10 13.41
C ILE A 37 -10.82 -21.06 14.38
N LYS A 38 -10.50 -22.18 15.06
CA LYS A 38 -9.38 -22.31 16.01
C LYS A 38 -8.00 -21.86 15.49
N PHE A 39 -7.85 -21.67 14.19
CA PHE A 39 -6.58 -21.32 13.52
C PHE A 39 -6.45 -19.86 13.12
N CYS A 40 -7.41 -19.00 13.47
CA CYS A 40 -7.38 -17.59 13.12
C CYS A 40 -6.99 -16.73 14.33
N ASP A 41 -5.82 -16.07 14.31
CA ASP A 41 -5.49 -15.00 15.25
C ASP A 41 -6.45 -13.82 15.02
N ILE A 42 -7.62 -13.89 15.66
CA ILE A 42 -8.67 -12.87 15.64
C ILE A 42 -8.28 -11.81 16.66
N GLU A 43 -7.51 -10.84 16.23
CA GLU A 43 -7.13 -9.72 17.06
C GLU A 43 -7.73 -8.43 16.51
N LYS A 44 -8.46 -7.70 17.35
CA LYS A 44 -8.92 -6.35 17.02
C LYS A 44 -7.70 -5.47 16.72
N PHE A 45 -7.71 -4.79 15.59
CA PHE A 45 -6.67 -3.82 15.29
C PHE A 45 -6.82 -2.60 16.22
N LYS A 46 -5.84 -2.41 17.13
CA LYS A 46 -5.82 -1.33 18.12
C LYS A 46 -5.15 -0.09 17.54
N SER A 47 -5.75 0.50 16.52
CA SER A 47 -5.27 1.78 15.98
C SER A 47 -6.42 2.62 15.48
N ASN A 48 -6.19 3.93 15.40
CA ASN A 48 -7.16 4.82 14.80
C ASN A 48 -7.23 4.62 13.28
N ARG A 49 -8.24 5.22 12.65
CA ARG A 49 -8.51 5.08 11.22
C ARG A 49 -7.35 5.51 10.33
N GLU A 50 -6.68 6.61 10.64
CA GLU A 50 -5.52 7.09 9.86
C GLU A 50 -4.35 6.11 9.97
N GLN A 51 -4.06 5.64 11.18
CA GLN A 51 -3.01 4.64 11.43
C GLN A 51 -3.29 3.33 10.70
N PHE A 52 -4.55 2.86 10.71
CA PHE A 52 -4.95 1.68 9.95
C PHE A 52 -4.78 1.91 8.44
N LYS A 53 -5.22 3.07 7.92
CA LYS A 53 -5.07 3.40 6.50
C LYS A 53 -3.60 3.34 6.08
N ASN A 54 -2.72 3.96 6.86
CA ASN A 54 -1.28 3.97 6.59
C ASN A 54 -0.71 2.54 6.65
N LEU A 55 -1.05 1.76 7.66
CA LEU A 55 -0.56 0.38 7.76
C LEU A 55 -1.06 -0.49 6.61
N LYS A 56 -2.37 -0.44 6.31
CA LYS A 56 -2.98 -1.19 5.19
C LYS A 56 -2.23 -0.88 3.90
N TYR A 57 -2.02 0.39 3.63
CA TYR A 57 -1.33 0.87 2.45
C TYR A 57 0.13 0.33 2.38
N LEU A 58 0.91 0.44 3.46
CA LEU A 58 2.29 -0.07 3.50
C LEU A 58 2.32 -1.59 3.29
N TYR A 59 1.40 -2.31 3.93
CA TYR A 59 1.27 -3.76 3.80
C TYR A 59 0.90 -4.17 2.37
N GLU A 60 -0.11 -3.55 1.76
CA GLU A 60 -0.50 -3.84 0.38
C GLU A 60 0.65 -3.60 -0.60
N PHE A 61 1.42 -2.53 -0.41
CA PHE A 61 2.60 -2.27 -1.23
C PHE A 61 3.66 -3.37 -1.10
N LEU A 62 3.99 -3.75 0.14
CA LEU A 62 4.98 -4.80 0.44
C LEU A 62 4.61 -6.14 -0.24
N PHE A 63 3.33 -6.52 -0.19
CA PHE A 63 2.86 -7.80 -0.71
C PHE A 63 2.71 -7.83 -2.23
N THR A 64 2.37 -6.70 -2.85
CA THR A 64 2.09 -6.64 -4.30
C THR A 64 3.31 -6.26 -5.14
N TYR A 65 4.34 -5.64 -4.54
CA TYR A 65 5.47 -5.09 -5.28
C TYR A 65 6.16 -6.10 -6.20
N TYR A 66 6.50 -7.29 -5.71
CA TYR A 66 7.26 -8.27 -6.51
C TYR A 66 6.49 -8.75 -7.74
N ASP A 67 5.19 -8.97 -7.59
CA ASP A 67 4.31 -9.38 -8.69
C ASP A 67 4.12 -8.23 -9.71
N ILE A 68 3.86 -7.01 -9.23
CA ILE A 68 3.76 -5.82 -10.09
C ILE A 68 5.07 -5.61 -10.86
N ASN A 69 6.21 -5.59 -10.17
CA ASN A 69 7.52 -5.40 -10.78
C ASN A 69 7.88 -6.53 -11.76
N GLY A 70 7.41 -7.76 -11.50
CA GLY A 70 7.57 -8.91 -12.39
C GLY A 70 6.84 -8.73 -13.72
N LYS A 71 5.68 -8.08 -13.72
CA LYS A 71 4.87 -7.85 -14.92
C LYS A 71 5.33 -6.69 -15.78
N ILE A 72 6.07 -5.73 -15.21
CA ILE A 72 6.58 -4.59 -15.98
C ILE A 72 7.58 -5.11 -17.01
N SER A 73 7.16 -5.03 -18.27
CA SER A 73 7.98 -5.43 -19.41
C SER A 73 9.08 -4.39 -19.70
N PRO A 74 10.18 -4.77 -20.39
CA PRO A 74 11.16 -3.81 -20.87
C PRO A 74 10.61 -2.83 -21.94
N HIS A 75 9.51 -3.19 -22.62
CA HIS A 75 8.88 -2.41 -23.68
C HIS A 75 7.54 -1.86 -23.18
N LEU A 76 7.63 -0.74 -22.45
CA LEU A 76 6.51 -0.10 -21.76
C LEU A 76 5.24 -0.01 -22.63
N ASN A 77 4.24 -0.82 -22.29
CA ASN A 77 2.88 -0.65 -22.75
C ASN A 77 2.03 0.13 -21.73
N THR A 78 0.75 0.35 -22.02
CA THR A 78 -0.16 1.09 -21.12
C THR A 78 -0.30 0.43 -19.74
N ASN A 79 -0.32 -0.90 -19.65
CA ASN A 79 -0.40 -1.60 -18.37
C ASN A 79 0.91 -1.47 -17.59
N ASP A 80 2.05 -1.52 -18.27
CA ASP A 80 3.36 -1.28 -17.65
C ASP A 80 3.44 0.14 -17.06
N GLN A 81 2.89 1.15 -17.75
CA GLN A 81 2.81 2.52 -17.23
C GLN A 81 1.94 2.61 -15.97
N LEU A 82 0.80 1.89 -15.92
CA LEU A 82 -0.03 1.82 -14.72
C LEU A 82 0.74 1.22 -13.53
N TYR A 83 1.47 0.14 -13.75
CA TYR A 83 2.32 -0.48 -12.73
C TYR A 83 3.45 0.44 -12.27
N CYS A 84 4.11 1.13 -13.19
CA CYS A 84 5.13 2.11 -12.87
C CYS A 84 4.57 3.28 -12.05
N ASN A 85 3.41 3.81 -12.44
CA ASN A 85 2.74 4.87 -11.69
C ASN A 85 2.34 4.39 -10.29
N TYR A 86 1.86 3.16 -10.15
CA TYR A 86 1.60 2.56 -8.85
C TYR A 86 2.87 2.58 -7.98
N ILE A 87 4.03 2.12 -8.48
CA ILE A 87 5.29 2.16 -7.72
C ILE A 87 5.69 3.58 -7.35
N LYS A 88 5.61 4.54 -8.28
CA LYS A 88 5.95 5.95 -8.05
C LYS A 88 5.09 6.57 -6.94
N GLU A 89 3.78 6.42 -7.03
CA GLU A 89 2.86 6.92 -6.02
C GLU A 89 3.09 6.23 -4.68
N ASN A 90 3.49 4.96 -4.71
CA ASN A 90 3.75 4.25 -3.48
C ASN A 90 5.02 4.75 -2.75
N PHE A 91 6.06 5.12 -3.50
CA PHE A 91 7.25 5.76 -2.92
C PHE A 91 6.92 7.13 -2.31
N ARG A 92 6.04 7.92 -2.95
CA ARG A 92 5.57 9.20 -2.39
C ARG A 92 4.86 8.99 -1.04
N LEU A 93 3.87 8.10 -1.02
CA LEU A 93 3.07 7.83 0.18
C LEU A 93 3.90 7.18 1.30
N TYR A 94 4.86 6.32 0.97
CA TYR A 94 5.82 5.82 1.97
C TYR A 94 6.53 6.97 2.67
N ASN A 95 7.02 7.97 1.93
CA ASN A 95 7.72 9.12 2.50
C ASN A 95 6.79 10.01 3.34
N ASP A 96 5.55 10.25 2.89
CA ASP A 96 4.54 10.99 3.66
C ASP A 96 4.22 10.29 5.00
N ILE A 97 4.08 8.95 4.97
CA ILE A 97 3.77 8.15 6.16
C ILE A 97 4.96 8.09 7.10
N LYS A 98 6.17 7.93 6.56
CA LYS A 98 7.43 7.90 7.32
C LYS A 98 7.63 9.20 8.09
N GLU A 99 7.37 10.35 7.48
CA GLU A 99 7.53 11.65 8.14
C GLU A 99 6.60 11.83 9.35
N LYS A 100 5.37 11.31 9.26
CA LYS A 100 4.40 11.28 10.37
C LYS A 100 4.77 10.26 11.47
N CYS A 101 5.86 9.54 11.30
CA CYS A 101 6.28 8.39 12.11
C CYS A 101 7.77 8.49 12.51
N PRO A 102 8.17 9.55 13.24
CA PRO A 102 9.59 9.84 13.47
C PRO A 102 10.28 8.91 14.47
N THR A 103 9.54 8.10 15.25
CA THR A 103 10.13 7.34 16.38
C THR A 103 9.82 5.85 16.32
N VAL A 104 10.89 5.05 16.34
CA VAL A 104 10.85 3.58 16.47
C VAL A 104 10.19 3.20 17.80
N GLY A 105 9.22 2.28 17.78
CA GLY A 105 8.51 1.80 18.97
C GLY A 105 7.26 2.59 19.37
N ILE A 106 7.14 3.86 18.95
CA ILE A 106 5.90 4.66 19.12
C ILE A 106 5.01 4.52 17.90
N CYS A 107 5.63 4.41 16.72
CA CYS A 107 4.89 4.35 15.48
C CYS A 107 4.30 2.95 15.21
N PRO A 108 2.96 2.83 15.03
CA PRO A 108 2.28 1.54 14.87
C PRO A 108 2.70 0.72 13.64
N TYR A 109 3.32 1.37 12.65
CA TYR A 109 3.73 0.78 11.38
C TYR A 109 5.23 0.92 11.13
N SER A 110 6.02 1.12 12.20
CA SER A 110 7.49 1.22 12.12
C SER A 110 8.14 -0.05 11.55
N LYS A 111 7.55 -1.23 11.82
CA LYS A 111 8.01 -2.50 11.26
C LYS A 111 7.88 -2.53 9.74
N GLU A 112 6.70 -2.20 9.23
CA GLU A 112 6.40 -2.21 7.79
C GLU A 112 7.24 -1.18 7.03
N LEU A 113 7.43 0.02 7.60
CA LEU A 113 8.37 1.01 7.04
C LEU A 113 9.80 0.45 6.96
N GLY A 114 10.26 -0.22 8.01
CA GLY A 114 11.57 -0.85 8.03
C GLY A 114 11.74 -1.94 6.98
N GLU A 115 10.74 -2.80 6.80
CA GLU A 115 10.76 -3.86 5.77
C GLU A 115 10.77 -3.28 4.35
N ILE A 116 9.92 -2.27 4.08
CA ILE A 116 9.91 -1.56 2.80
C ILE A 116 11.29 -0.92 2.55
N LYS A 117 11.86 -0.21 3.54
CA LYS A 117 13.19 0.38 3.42
C LYS A 117 14.25 -0.65 3.06
N LYS A 118 14.29 -1.80 3.73
CA LYS A 118 15.27 -2.88 3.45
C LYS A 118 15.20 -3.35 2.00
N ILE A 119 13.99 -3.51 1.44
CA ILE A 119 13.82 -3.94 0.05
C ILE A 119 14.39 -2.89 -0.91
N PHE A 120 14.01 -1.63 -0.74
CA PHE A 120 14.28 -0.61 -1.76
C PHE A 120 15.60 0.12 -1.58
N ILE A 121 16.20 0.16 -0.39
CA ILE A 121 17.55 0.72 -0.24
C ILE A 121 18.61 -0.09 -0.99
N THR A 122 18.29 -1.35 -1.32
CA THR A 122 19.15 -2.18 -2.17
C THR A 122 19.20 -1.59 -3.58
N GLN A 123 20.37 -1.13 -4.02
CA GLN A 123 20.58 -0.51 -5.34
C GLN A 123 20.03 -1.33 -6.51
N LYS A 124 19.97 -2.67 -6.38
CA LYS A 124 19.37 -3.57 -7.38
C LYS A 124 17.89 -3.30 -7.64
N HIS A 125 17.07 -3.08 -6.61
CA HIS A 125 15.63 -2.87 -6.80
C HIS A 125 15.34 -1.49 -7.41
N LEU A 126 16.00 -0.45 -6.91
CA LEU A 126 15.87 0.90 -7.47
C LEU A 126 16.33 0.97 -8.92
N SER A 127 17.49 0.41 -9.25
CA SER A 127 18.00 0.40 -10.63
C SER A 127 17.07 -0.34 -11.60
N GLN A 128 16.41 -1.41 -11.15
CA GLN A 128 15.38 -2.09 -11.96
C GLN A 128 14.18 -1.19 -12.22
N ILE A 129 13.67 -0.51 -11.20
CA ILE A 129 12.54 0.44 -11.33
C ILE A 129 12.93 1.57 -12.29
N TYR A 130 14.09 2.20 -12.10
CA TYR A 130 14.56 3.29 -12.95
C TYR A 130 14.64 2.87 -14.42
N ARG A 131 15.20 1.70 -14.69
CA ARG A 131 15.34 1.17 -16.06
C ARG A 131 13.99 0.80 -16.67
N LYS A 132 13.17 0.04 -15.95
CA LYS A 132 11.91 -0.48 -16.47
C LYS A 132 10.87 0.63 -16.66
N CYS A 133 10.77 1.55 -15.70
CA CYS A 133 9.77 2.61 -15.70
C CYS A 133 10.23 3.92 -16.32
N ASN A 134 11.48 3.98 -16.81
CA ASN A 134 12.10 5.21 -17.33
C ASN A 134 12.01 6.37 -16.32
N TYR A 135 12.33 6.07 -15.06
CA TYR A 135 12.32 7.04 -13.95
C TYR A 135 13.73 7.44 -13.53
N VAL A 136 13.81 8.59 -12.88
CA VAL A 136 14.98 9.05 -12.12
C VAL A 136 14.54 9.42 -10.70
N GLN A 137 15.46 9.32 -9.75
CA GLN A 137 15.21 9.78 -8.39
C GLN A 137 15.02 11.30 -8.34
N THR A 138 14.18 11.74 -7.41
CA THR A 138 13.95 13.14 -7.09
C THR A 138 13.65 13.24 -5.60
N PRO A 139 14.00 14.36 -4.93
CA PRO A 139 13.56 14.59 -3.56
C PRO A 139 12.04 14.55 -3.44
N CYS A 140 11.51 13.98 -2.35
CA CYS A 140 10.08 14.08 -2.06
C CYS A 140 9.67 15.47 -1.58
N LYS A 141 10.60 16.26 -1.03
CA LYS A 141 10.42 17.66 -0.64
C LYS A 141 11.57 18.52 -1.14
N GLU A 142 11.33 19.82 -1.25
CA GLU A 142 12.41 20.77 -1.48
C GLU A 142 13.41 20.69 -0.32
N ASP A 143 14.70 20.69 -0.64
CA ASP A 143 15.83 20.62 0.30
C ASP A 143 15.98 19.34 1.14
N SER A 144 15.24 18.25 0.83
CA SER A 144 15.47 16.95 1.47
C SER A 144 16.54 16.14 0.73
N ASP A 145 17.67 15.85 1.39
CA ASP A 145 18.68 14.93 0.86
C ASP A 145 18.31 13.48 1.25
N GLU A 146 17.77 12.72 0.30
CA GLU A 146 17.27 11.34 0.50
C GLU A 146 18.32 10.26 0.19
N THR A 147 19.60 10.62 0.17
CA THR A 147 20.72 9.73 -0.23
C THR A 147 20.79 8.38 0.51
N ASN A 148 20.16 8.25 1.68
CA ASN A 148 20.11 7.02 2.48
C ASN A 148 18.67 6.49 2.74
N ASP A 149 17.71 6.86 1.90
CA ASP A 149 16.32 6.41 2.00
C ASP A 149 15.70 6.12 0.64
N ILE A 150 14.43 5.71 0.64
CA ILE A 150 13.64 5.52 -0.58
C ILE A 150 13.34 6.89 -1.19
N PRO A 151 13.80 7.18 -2.42
CA PRO A 151 13.56 8.48 -3.04
C PRO A 151 12.15 8.58 -3.62
N CYS A 152 11.69 9.79 -3.90
CA CYS A 152 10.59 9.98 -4.85
C CYS A 152 11.04 9.78 -6.29
N LEU A 153 10.10 9.54 -7.21
CA LEU A 153 10.39 9.23 -8.63
C LEU A 153 9.78 10.26 -9.58
N LYS A 154 10.52 10.61 -10.63
CA LYS A 154 10.04 11.43 -11.76
C LYS A 154 10.44 10.82 -13.10
N ASN A 155 9.71 11.19 -14.17
CA ASN A 155 10.00 10.73 -15.52
C ASN A 155 11.38 11.22 -16.00
N LYS A 156 12.13 10.33 -16.65
CA LYS A 156 13.38 10.71 -17.31
C LYS A 156 13.05 11.59 -18.52
N GLY A 157 13.51 12.84 -18.51
CA GLY A 157 13.29 13.82 -19.59
C GLY A 157 12.25 14.89 -19.31
N SER A 158 11.58 14.88 -18.15
CA SER A 158 10.80 16.04 -17.71
C SER A 158 11.76 17.11 -17.15
N ASN A 159 12.27 17.98 -18.02
CA ASN A 159 12.79 19.29 -17.61
C ASN A 159 11.58 20.15 -17.21
N SER A 160 10.99 19.87 -16.05
CA SER A 160 9.97 20.71 -15.46
C SER A 160 10.25 20.78 -13.96
N PRO A 161 10.06 21.95 -13.32
CA PRO A 161 10.17 22.09 -11.87
C PRO A 161 9.28 21.06 -11.16
N SER A 162 9.69 20.61 -9.98
CA SER A 162 8.94 19.78 -9.03
C SER A 162 7.45 20.18 -8.90
N PRO A 163 6.59 19.26 -8.44
CA PRO A 163 5.16 19.28 -8.75
C PRO A 163 4.45 20.53 -8.22
N ILE A 164 4.10 21.41 -9.17
CA ILE A 164 2.78 22.02 -9.17
C ILE A 164 1.79 20.87 -9.02
N LYS A 165 0.87 20.98 -8.07
CA LYS A 165 -0.28 20.08 -7.91
C LYS A 165 -0.99 19.98 -9.26
N ASP A 166 -0.64 18.98 -10.05
CA ASP A 166 -1.26 18.73 -11.34
C ASP A 166 -2.63 18.07 -11.07
N PRO A 167 -3.75 18.79 -11.24
CA PRO A 167 -5.06 18.30 -10.87
C PRO A 167 -5.50 17.09 -11.72
N GLU A 168 -4.81 16.81 -12.82
CA GLU A 168 -5.16 15.73 -13.74
C GLU A 168 -4.50 14.39 -13.37
N GLN A 169 -3.25 14.40 -12.89
CA GLN A 169 -2.61 13.22 -12.30
C GLN A 169 -3.27 12.81 -10.98
N ASP A 170 -3.70 13.79 -10.18
CA ASP A 170 -4.46 13.55 -8.96
C ASP A 170 -5.79 12.85 -9.28
N LYS A 171 -6.47 13.13 -10.39
CA LYS A 171 -7.73 12.44 -10.75
C LYS A 171 -7.51 10.95 -11.05
N VAL A 172 -6.46 10.59 -11.77
CA VAL A 172 -6.22 9.17 -12.13
C VAL A 172 -5.73 8.38 -10.92
N ALA A 173 -4.78 8.93 -10.15
CA ALA A 173 -4.30 8.33 -8.91
C ALA A 173 -5.41 8.22 -7.86
N LYS A 174 -6.25 9.26 -7.72
CA LYS A 174 -7.43 9.27 -6.86
C LYS A 174 -8.49 8.27 -7.34
N ASN A 175 -8.70 8.07 -8.65
CA ASN A 175 -9.65 7.06 -9.12
C ASN A 175 -9.16 5.62 -8.85
N ILE A 176 -7.86 5.36 -8.96
CA ILE A 176 -7.26 4.07 -8.57
C ILE A 176 -7.38 3.87 -7.05
N PHE A 177 -7.12 4.92 -6.26
CA PHE A 177 -7.21 4.89 -4.80
C PHE A 177 -8.64 4.82 -4.28
N ASP A 178 -9.59 5.59 -4.81
CA ASP A 178 -11.00 5.58 -4.40
C ASP A 178 -11.65 4.24 -4.78
N GLY A 179 -11.23 3.62 -5.89
CA GLY A 179 -11.57 2.23 -6.24
C GLY A 179 -10.98 1.17 -5.30
N LEU A 180 -9.86 1.48 -4.62
CA LEU A 180 -9.20 0.62 -3.62
C LEU A 180 -9.65 0.92 -2.17
N THR A 181 -10.16 2.13 -1.91
CA THR A 181 -10.43 2.62 -0.54
C THR A 181 -11.90 2.81 -0.22
N TYR A 182 -12.82 2.88 -1.19
CA TYR A 182 -14.22 3.18 -0.91
C TYR A 182 -15.29 2.38 -1.64
N THR A 183 -14.93 1.55 -2.61
CA THR A 183 -15.89 0.62 -3.21
C THR A 183 -15.62 -0.78 -2.69
N ILE A 184 -16.64 -1.42 -2.11
CA ILE A 184 -16.82 -2.88 -2.17
C ILE A 184 -16.25 -3.31 -3.51
N PRO A 185 -15.31 -4.28 -3.57
CA PRO A 185 -14.63 -4.59 -4.80
C PRO A 185 -15.70 -4.95 -5.82
N THR A 186 -15.98 -4.02 -6.74
CA THR A 186 -16.90 -4.28 -7.83
C THR A 186 -16.16 -5.23 -8.74
N LEU A 187 -16.90 -6.16 -9.33
CA LEU A 187 -16.38 -7.22 -10.18
C LEU A 187 -15.37 -6.70 -11.23
N ALA A 188 -15.46 -5.41 -11.62
CA ALA A 188 -14.53 -4.73 -12.52
C ALA A 188 -13.12 -4.46 -11.94
N THR A 189 -12.98 -3.92 -10.72
CA THR A 189 -11.65 -3.74 -10.08
C THR A 189 -11.06 -5.08 -9.65
N LEU A 190 -11.93 -6.03 -9.27
CA LEU A 190 -11.55 -7.43 -9.14
C LEU A 190 -11.05 -8.00 -10.47
N THR A 191 -11.67 -7.77 -11.63
CA THR A 191 -11.21 -8.36 -12.91
C THR A 191 -9.84 -7.87 -13.41
N MET A 192 -9.46 -6.62 -13.14
CA MET A 192 -8.10 -6.13 -13.44
C MET A 192 -7.05 -6.82 -12.55
N LEU A 193 -7.43 -7.17 -11.33
CA LEU A 193 -6.62 -7.98 -10.41
C LEU A 193 -6.82 -9.50 -10.59
N TYR A 194 -7.90 -9.99 -11.21
CA TYR A 194 -8.23 -11.42 -11.38
C TYR A 194 -7.51 -12.04 -12.58
N LYS A 195 -7.12 -11.22 -13.56
CA LYS A 195 -6.15 -11.65 -14.60
C LYS A 195 -4.75 -11.89 -14.03
N VAL A 196 -4.54 -11.53 -12.78
CA VAL A 196 -3.33 -11.75 -12.01
C VAL A 196 -3.70 -12.77 -10.93
N ASN A 197 -3.23 -14.02 -11.04
CA ASN A 197 -3.43 -15.04 -10.01
C ASN A 197 -2.76 -14.63 -8.67
N ILE A 198 -3.39 -13.74 -7.90
CA ILE A 198 -3.01 -13.44 -6.52
C ILE A 198 -4.16 -13.87 -5.61
N LEU A 199 -3.93 -15.04 -5.01
CA LEU A 199 -4.45 -15.51 -3.72
C LEU A 199 -5.95 -15.80 -3.63
N PHE A 200 -6.37 -16.85 -4.35
CA PHE A 200 -7.16 -17.91 -3.74
C PHE A 200 -6.24 -19.11 -3.53
N PHE A 201 -5.97 -19.48 -2.28
CA PHE A 201 -5.58 -20.84 -1.94
C PHE A 201 -6.39 -21.27 -0.72
N TYR A 202 -6.94 -22.48 -0.87
CA TYR A 202 -7.91 -23.26 -0.08
C TYR A 202 -7.93 -23.03 1.43
#